data_AF-A0A9Q8LF93-F1
#
_entry.id   AF-A0A9Q8LF93-F1
#
_cell.length_a   1.000
_cell.length_b   1.000
_cell.length_c   1.000
_cell.angle_alpha   90.00
_cell.angle_beta   90.00
_cell.angle_gamma   90.00
#
_symmetry.space_group_name_H-M   'P 1'
#
loop_
_entity.id
_entity.type
_entity.pdbx_description
1 polymer ?
#
loop_
_entity_poly.entity_id
_entity_poly.type
_entity_poly.pdbx_seq_one_letter_code
_entity_poly.pdbx_strand_id
1 'polypeptide(L)'
;MQYHKQITTLLSILVAQVTCQTPTGTAPSTSEHLNVAYGDTVLEANELLPQAFQSSDKVSGDHMLLLVDQLIPQSSIDSSGPQTPGLEYCRTTRLHWFQTDLTQLDNGSFVSETAPMATHAHTYTFYLFTQPSNFTQDAATWDAGRVYDPISVYDRMNFSTSAIADVPGVGAPLAANFMRVQDPNMTTYGTAANGTCSMDSGLSNSTEPGSSIHVHRLDSKGEDDDGQQQRRFEQVGAEYQKHVKESHDARGMEKWYKTEMSILANEKDRIPRRLREIGQEKLELEAKLDEVVKNEKRFVAKYKAEHDQGEKDRELKERYEQYLDLQTPEMRVEGEGGGMEGVEGEQQ
;
A
#
# COMPACT_ATOMS: atom_id res chain seq x y z
N MET A 1 54.89 43.18 -5.29
CA MET A 1 53.45 43.46 -5.10
C MET A 1 52.65 42.86 -6.24
N GLN A 2 52.47 41.53 -6.29
CA GLN A 2 51.81 40.89 -7.45
C GLN A 2 51.19 39.51 -7.12
N TYR A 3 50.49 39.39 -5.98
CA TYR A 3 49.82 38.13 -5.58
C TYR A 3 48.43 38.35 -4.94
N HIS A 4 47.70 39.39 -5.34
CA HIS A 4 46.38 39.71 -4.75
C HIS A 4 45.23 39.83 -5.76
N LYS A 5 45.41 39.39 -7.01
CA LYS A 5 44.36 39.49 -8.05
C LYS A 5 43.86 38.15 -8.62
N GLN A 6 44.02 37.05 -7.88
CA GLN A 6 43.49 35.73 -8.29
C GLN A 6 42.71 34.99 -7.19
N ILE A 7 42.21 35.69 -6.16
CA ILE A 7 41.39 35.07 -5.08
C ILE A 7 39.91 35.51 -5.15
N THR A 8 39.51 36.32 -6.14
CA THR A 8 38.14 36.90 -6.19
C THR A 8 37.29 36.38 -7.34
N THR A 9 37.60 35.19 -7.89
CA THR A 9 36.80 34.57 -8.96
C THR A 9 36.63 33.06 -8.77
N LEU A 10 36.45 32.62 -7.52
CA LEU A 10 36.18 31.22 -7.18
C LEU A 10 35.12 31.05 -6.09
N LEU A 11 34.37 32.13 -5.77
CA LEU A 11 33.32 32.13 -4.75
C LEU A 11 31.99 32.68 -5.30
N SER A 12 31.56 32.17 -6.45
CA SER A 12 30.22 32.44 -7.02
C SER A 12 29.55 31.20 -7.61
N ILE A 13 30.03 29.99 -7.26
CA ILE A 13 29.48 28.70 -7.72
C ILE A 13 28.69 27.99 -6.59
N LEU A 14 28.07 28.73 -5.65
CA LEU A 14 27.47 28.09 -4.46
C LEU A 14 26.00 28.41 -4.15
N VAL A 15 25.25 29.08 -5.03
CA VAL A 15 23.79 29.25 -4.81
C VAL A 15 22.98 29.08 -6.09
N ALA A 16 23.38 28.14 -6.94
CA ALA A 16 22.38 27.34 -7.65
C ALA A 16 22.27 26.04 -6.87
N GLN A 17 21.76 26.13 -5.63
CA GLN A 17 21.06 25.00 -5.03
C GLN A 17 19.87 24.80 -5.95
N VAL A 18 20.10 24.04 -7.03
CA VAL A 18 19.05 23.38 -7.79
C VAL A 18 18.15 22.82 -6.70
N THR A 19 16.93 23.32 -6.61
CA THR A 19 15.89 22.75 -5.76
C THR A 19 15.82 21.29 -6.13
N CYS A 20 16.52 20.41 -5.41
CA CYS A 20 16.46 18.97 -5.65
C CYS A 20 14.98 18.61 -5.59
N GLN A 21 14.37 18.13 -6.68
CA GLN A 21 12.91 17.97 -6.67
C GLN A 21 12.45 16.65 -6.05
N THR A 22 13.41 15.81 -5.66
CA THR A 22 13.23 14.82 -4.61
C THR A 22 14.02 15.24 -3.36
N PRO A 23 13.51 14.99 -2.15
CA PRO A 23 14.26 15.29 -0.92
C PRO A 23 15.62 14.58 -0.89
N THR A 24 16.63 15.21 -0.28
CA THR A 24 17.95 14.59 -0.11
C THR A 24 17.83 13.26 0.63
N GLY A 25 18.42 12.20 0.07
CA GLY A 25 18.41 10.87 0.68
C GLY A 25 17.30 9.94 0.19
N THR A 26 16.41 10.39 -0.71
CA THR A 26 15.46 9.49 -1.38
C THR A 26 16.08 8.78 -2.58
N ALA A 27 15.67 7.54 -2.82
CA ALA A 27 15.94 6.81 -4.06
C ALA A 27 14.62 6.27 -4.65
N PRO A 28 14.41 6.36 -5.98
CA PRO A 28 15.23 7.07 -6.95
C PRO A 28 15.16 8.59 -6.77
N SER A 29 16.09 9.33 -7.39
CA SER A 29 16.14 10.80 -7.36
C SER A 29 16.15 11.36 -8.78
N THR A 30 15.66 12.59 -8.93
CA THR A 30 15.71 13.34 -10.19
C THR A 30 15.95 14.83 -9.91
N SER A 31 16.54 15.50 -10.91
CA SER A 31 16.78 16.94 -10.96
C SER A 31 15.87 17.65 -11.97
N GLU A 32 14.84 16.97 -12.48
CA GLU A 32 13.77 17.56 -13.29
C GLU A 32 12.50 17.89 -12.47
N HIS A 33 11.96 19.10 -12.66
CA HIS A 33 10.88 19.63 -11.83
C HIS A 33 9.49 19.28 -12.36
N LEU A 34 8.64 18.78 -11.45
CA LEU A 34 7.22 18.59 -11.68
C LEU A 34 6.43 19.77 -11.07
N ASN A 35 5.82 20.61 -11.90
CA ASN A 35 4.91 21.62 -11.38
C ASN A 35 3.67 20.95 -10.79
N VAL A 36 3.42 21.15 -9.50
CA VAL A 36 2.22 20.64 -8.80
C VAL A 36 1.40 21.82 -8.33
N ALA A 37 0.09 21.77 -8.47
CA ALA A 37 -0.81 22.81 -7.98
C ALA A 37 -2.06 22.22 -7.33
N TYR A 38 -2.55 22.88 -6.28
CA TYR A 38 -3.85 22.61 -5.68
C TYR A 38 -4.79 23.79 -5.94
N GLY A 39 -5.71 23.64 -6.88
CA GLY A 39 -6.49 24.77 -7.39
C GLY A 39 -5.56 25.79 -8.05
N ASP A 40 -5.63 27.04 -7.60
CA ASP A 40 -4.79 28.14 -8.11
C ASP A 40 -3.42 28.26 -7.39
N THR A 41 -3.17 27.43 -6.37
CA THR A 41 -1.92 27.47 -5.59
C THR A 41 -0.89 26.52 -6.20
N VAL A 42 0.14 27.08 -6.83
CA VAL A 42 1.33 26.32 -7.27
C VAL A 42 2.21 26.00 -6.08
N LEU A 43 2.68 24.76 -6.01
CA LEU A 43 3.55 24.25 -4.95
C LEU A 43 5.02 24.40 -5.30
N GLU A 44 5.74 25.11 -4.44
CA GLU A 44 7.20 25.11 -4.48
C GLU A 44 7.76 23.87 -3.77
N ALA A 45 8.92 23.41 -4.23
CA ALA A 45 9.61 22.29 -3.58
C ALA A 45 9.91 22.62 -2.11
N ASN A 46 9.64 21.67 -1.22
CA ASN A 46 9.78 21.81 0.25
C ASN A 46 8.78 22.77 0.91
N GLU A 47 7.74 23.22 0.21
CA GLU A 47 6.73 24.09 0.79
C GLU A 47 5.97 23.39 1.93
N LEU A 48 5.73 24.11 3.03
CA LEU A 48 4.95 23.62 4.16
C LEU A 48 3.48 24.01 3.97
N LEU A 49 2.64 23.01 3.80
CA LEU A 49 1.22 23.16 3.53
C LEU A 49 0.35 22.76 4.73
N PRO A 50 -0.79 23.43 4.95
CA PRO A 50 -1.85 22.90 5.79
C PRO A 50 -2.51 21.69 5.13
N GLN A 51 -3.06 20.78 5.94
CA GLN A 51 -3.61 19.49 5.49
C GLN A 51 -4.82 19.59 4.52
N ALA A 52 -5.47 20.74 4.37
CA ALA A 52 -6.70 20.87 3.61
C ALA A 52 -6.46 21.27 2.14
N PHE A 53 -6.22 20.29 1.26
CA PHE A 53 -6.27 20.49 -0.19
C PHE A 53 -7.03 19.37 -0.90
N GLN A 54 -7.85 19.73 -1.89
CA GLN A 54 -8.50 18.82 -2.82
C GLN A 54 -8.31 19.38 -4.23
N SER A 55 -8.11 18.52 -5.22
CA SER A 55 -8.16 18.85 -6.65
C SER A 55 -9.06 17.84 -7.37
N SER A 56 -9.44 18.07 -8.63
CA SER A 56 -10.25 17.15 -9.43
C SER A 56 -9.90 17.16 -10.91
N ASP A 57 -9.76 15.97 -11.51
CA ASP A 57 -10.08 15.54 -12.89
C ASP A 57 -9.21 14.31 -13.27
N LYS A 58 -9.69 13.40 -14.14
CA LYS A 58 -8.98 12.17 -14.59
C LYS A 58 -8.46 12.31 -16.02
N VAL A 59 -7.28 11.75 -16.32
CA VAL A 59 -6.62 11.79 -17.66
C VAL A 59 -6.01 10.41 -18.01
N SER A 60 -5.96 10.00 -19.30
CA SER A 60 -5.54 8.64 -19.77
C SER A 60 -4.36 8.61 -20.79
N GLY A 61 -3.19 7.97 -20.58
CA GLY A 61 -1.97 7.97 -21.46
C GLY A 61 -0.67 7.28 -20.95
N ASP A 62 0.53 7.71 -21.38
CA ASP A 62 1.80 6.94 -21.24
C ASP A 62 2.68 7.23 -20.00
N HIS A 63 2.10 7.74 -18.91
CA HIS A 63 2.86 8.09 -17.69
C HIS A 63 2.27 7.44 -16.43
N MET A 64 3.09 7.35 -15.39
CA MET A 64 2.67 6.98 -14.04
C MET A 64 3.00 8.10 -13.06
N LEU A 65 2.07 8.40 -12.14
CA LEU A 65 2.27 9.35 -11.06
C LEU A 65 2.15 8.63 -9.72
N LEU A 66 3.12 8.89 -8.85
CA LEU A 66 3.11 8.42 -7.46
C LEU A 66 3.15 9.61 -6.52
N LEU A 67 2.47 9.49 -5.39
CA LEU A 67 2.63 10.34 -4.21
C LEU A 67 3.00 9.43 -3.03
N VAL A 68 4.21 9.61 -2.50
CA VAL A 68 4.76 8.77 -1.44
C VAL A 68 5.12 9.61 -0.22
N ASP A 69 4.60 9.20 0.92
CA ASP A 69 5.00 9.71 2.22
C ASP A 69 6.29 9.02 2.66
N GLN A 70 7.31 9.81 3.00
CA GLN A 70 8.66 9.34 3.29
C GLN A 70 8.98 9.26 4.79
N LEU A 71 8.04 9.59 5.68
CA LEU A 71 8.29 9.76 7.11
C LEU A 71 7.36 8.92 8.02
N ILE A 72 6.86 7.79 7.52
CA ILE A 72 6.05 6.88 8.32
C ILE A 72 6.93 6.20 9.38
N PRO A 73 6.55 6.24 10.67
CA PRO A 73 7.27 5.47 11.69
C PRO A 73 7.26 3.97 11.36
N GLN A 74 8.41 3.30 11.40
CA GLN A 74 8.49 1.84 11.23
C GLN A 74 7.70 1.07 12.30
N SER A 75 7.37 1.67 13.44
CA SER A 75 6.46 1.06 14.41
C SER A 75 5.01 0.97 13.91
N SER A 76 4.67 1.65 12.80
CA SER A 76 3.32 1.65 12.21
C SER A 76 3.06 0.47 11.28
N ILE A 77 4.09 -0.34 11.03
CA ILE A 77 4.02 -1.53 10.17
C ILE A 77 4.17 -2.78 11.01
N ASP A 78 3.23 -3.70 10.83
CA ASP A 78 3.32 -5.06 11.37
C ASP A 78 3.93 -5.94 10.27
N SER A 79 5.26 -5.97 10.19
CA SER A 79 5.98 -6.76 9.20
C SER A 79 7.32 -7.25 9.73
N SER A 80 7.58 -8.54 9.54
CA SER A 80 8.87 -9.18 9.80
C SER A 80 9.81 -9.15 8.59
N GLY A 81 9.42 -8.50 7.50
CA GLY A 81 10.17 -8.47 6.23
C GLY A 81 11.16 -7.30 6.14
N PRO A 82 11.98 -7.27 5.07
CA PRO A 82 12.80 -6.10 4.75
C PRO A 82 11.95 -4.85 4.61
N GLN A 83 12.40 -3.75 5.23
CA GLN A 83 11.70 -2.48 5.16
C GLN A 83 12.34 -1.58 4.11
N THR A 84 11.50 -1.00 3.26
CA THR A 84 11.82 0.16 2.44
C THR A 84 12.21 1.31 3.38
N PRO A 85 13.44 1.83 3.26
CA PRO A 85 13.88 2.94 4.10
C PRO A 85 13.13 4.22 3.72
N GLY A 86 12.64 4.94 4.73
CA GLY A 86 12.18 6.32 4.58
C GLY A 86 13.33 7.33 4.66
N LEU A 87 13.01 8.61 4.78
CA LEU A 87 13.99 9.70 4.79
C LEU A 87 14.85 9.78 6.06
N GLU A 88 14.34 9.27 7.18
CA GLU A 88 15.05 9.29 8.45
C GLU A 88 15.22 7.88 9.01
N TYR A 89 16.12 7.74 9.98
CA TYR A 89 16.23 6.52 10.78
C TYR A 89 14.87 6.19 11.41
N CYS A 90 14.53 4.89 11.48
CA CYS A 90 13.21 4.42 11.94
C CYS A 90 12.01 4.85 11.10
N ARG A 91 12.24 5.33 9.87
CA ARG A 91 11.15 5.64 8.94
C ARG A 91 11.05 4.62 7.82
N THR A 92 9.84 4.49 7.33
CA THR A 92 9.49 3.78 6.12
C THR A 92 8.62 4.69 5.26
N THR A 93 8.19 4.17 4.13
CA THR A 93 7.39 4.86 3.15
C THR A 93 5.94 4.42 3.22
N ARG A 94 5.04 5.26 2.70
CA ARG A 94 3.67 4.87 2.40
C ARG A 94 3.22 5.46 1.08
N LEU A 95 2.64 4.61 0.24
CA LEU A 95 1.97 5.07 -0.96
C LEU A 95 0.67 5.80 -0.59
N HIS A 96 0.54 7.05 -0.96
CA HIS A 96 -0.69 7.81 -0.76
C HIS A 96 -1.58 7.76 -1.99
N TRP A 97 -0.96 7.85 -3.15
CA TRP A 97 -1.66 7.82 -4.42
C TRP A 97 -0.74 7.29 -5.50
N PHE A 98 -1.30 6.44 -6.34
CA PHE A 98 -0.66 5.91 -7.52
C PHE A 98 -1.67 5.90 -8.65
N GLN A 99 -1.25 6.41 -9.81
CA GLN A 99 -2.10 6.50 -10.99
C GLN A 99 -1.26 6.13 -12.20
N THR A 100 -1.74 5.12 -12.91
CA THR A 100 -1.22 4.71 -14.21
C THR A 100 -2.01 5.35 -15.32
N ASP A 101 -1.52 5.10 -16.51
CA ASP A 101 -2.17 5.45 -17.74
C ASP A 101 -2.43 6.96 -17.76
N LEU A 102 -1.46 7.82 -17.50
CA LEU A 102 -1.66 9.28 -17.52
C LEU A 102 -1.30 9.90 -18.88
N THR A 103 -2.24 10.60 -19.53
CA THR A 103 -1.91 11.44 -20.70
C THR A 103 -1.52 12.81 -20.20
N GLN A 104 -0.45 13.31 -20.80
CA GLN A 104 -0.12 14.71 -20.71
C GLN A 104 -0.99 15.46 -21.70
N LEU A 105 -1.79 16.42 -21.24
CA LEU A 105 -2.55 17.30 -22.12
C LEU A 105 -1.60 18.17 -22.96
N ASP A 106 -2.09 18.76 -24.07
CA ASP A 106 -1.29 19.63 -24.95
C ASP A 106 -0.63 20.81 -24.21
N ASN A 107 -1.18 21.21 -23.07
CA ASN A 107 -0.64 22.28 -22.21
C ASN A 107 0.40 21.77 -21.18
N GLY A 108 0.74 20.48 -21.19
CA GLY A 108 1.71 19.86 -20.29
C GLY A 108 1.15 19.40 -18.94
N SER A 109 -0.15 19.58 -18.66
CA SER A 109 -0.75 19.36 -17.33
C SER A 109 -1.26 17.92 -17.10
N PHE A 110 -1.27 17.54 -15.81
CA PHE A 110 -1.88 16.32 -15.27
C PHE A 110 -2.79 16.72 -14.10
N VAL A 111 -3.93 16.06 -13.90
CA VAL A 111 -4.90 16.41 -12.85
C VAL A 111 -5.34 15.14 -12.10
N SER A 112 -5.80 15.30 -10.85
CA SER A 112 -6.35 14.20 -10.06
C SER A 112 -7.18 14.62 -8.85
N GLU A 113 -7.79 13.62 -8.20
CA GLU A 113 -8.88 13.69 -7.24
C GLU A 113 -8.53 13.29 -5.79
N THR A 114 -7.27 13.00 -5.46
CA THR A 114 -6.91 12.45 -4.14
C THR A 114 -6.37 13.49 -3.18
N ALA A 115 -7.10 13.74 -2.08
CA ALA A 115 -6.66 14.62 -1.00
C ALA A 115 -5.54 13.96 -0.15
N PRO A 116 -4.45 14.67 0.18
CA PRO A 116 -3.45 14.18 1.12
C PRO A 116 -4.02 14.18 2.56
N MET A 117 -3.64 13.18 3.37
CA MET A 117 -3.97 13.12 4.79
C MET A 117 -2.71 12.86 5.61
N ALA A 118 -2.34 13.78 6.50
CA ALA A 118 -1.18 13.66 7.39
C ALA A 118 -1.60 13.92 8.84
N THR A 119 -1.02 13.20 9.81
CA THR A 119 -1.19 13.51 11.23
C THR A 119 -0.03 14.34 11.76
N HIS A 120 1.22 14.09 11.34
CA HIS A 120 2.38 14.91 11.72
C HIS A 120 2.96 15.64 10.51
N ALA A 121 4.02 16.44 10.71
CA ALA A 121 4.80 17.02 9.63
C ALA A 121 5.44 15.89 8.78
N HIS A 122 4.80 15.51 7.68
CA HIS A 122 5.24 14.44 6.80
C HIS A 122 5.80 15.03 5.50
N THR A 123 6.76 14.34 4.88
CA THR A 123 7.34 14.73 3.60
C THR A 123 6.72 13.87 2.51
N TYR A 124 5.92 14.50 1.66
CA TYR A 124 5.26 13.88 0.52
C TYR A 124 6.03 14.18 -0.75
N THR A 125 6.44 13.15 -1.47
CA THR A 125 7.14 13.28 -2.74
C THR A 125 6.25 12.78 -3.88
N PHE A 126 6.03 13.65 -4.87
CA PHE A 126 5.47 13.30 -6.16
C PHE A 126 6.58 12.79 -7.08
N TYR A 127 6.33 11.65 -7.73
CA TYR A 127 7.21 11.11 -8.76
C TYR A 127 6.42 10.89 -10.04
N LEU A 128 6.92 11.41 -11.16
CA LEU A 128 6.42 11.11 -12.50
C LEU A 128 7.38 10.13 -13.19
N PHE A 129 6.86 9.03 -13.69
CA PHE A 129 7.62 8.01 -14.43
C PHE A 129 7.04 7.81 -15.83
N THR A 130 7.89 7.33 -16.74
CA THR A 130 7.44 6.76 -18.02
C THR A 130 6.66 5.47 -17.76
N GLN A 131 5.56 5.27 -18.47
CA GLN A 131 4.86 3.99 -18.48
C GLN A 131 5.17 3.21 -19.78
N PRO A 132 5.75 2.01 -19.71
CA PRO A 132 5.93 1.20 -20.90
C PRO A 132 4.56 0.76 -21.47
N SER A 133 4.44 0.69 -22.79
CA SER A 133 3.16 0.34 -23.47
C SER A 133 2.57 -1.03 -23.09
N ASN A 134 3.39 -1.92 -22.54
CA ASN A 134 3.01 -3.25 -22.03
C ASN A 134 3.00 -3.31 -20.50
N PHE A 135 2.95 -2.16 -19.82
CA PHE A 135 2.82 -2.11 -18.37
C PHE A 135 1.51 -2.76 -17.95
N THR A 136 1.58 -3.70 -17.01
CA THR A 136 0.40 -4.37 -16.47
C THR A 136 0.44 -4.33 -14.96
N GLN A 137 -0.69 -3.96 -14.37
CA GLN A 137 -0.98 -4.00 -12.95
C GLN A 137 -1.21 -5.45 -12.45
N ASP A 138 -0.30 -6.38 -12.73
CA ASP A 138 -0.46 -7.76 -12.27
C ASP A 138 0.16 -7.95 -10.89
N ALA A 139 -0.69 -7.93 -9.86
CA ALA A 139 -0.34 -8.13 -8.46
C ALA A 139 0.39 -9.48 -8.19
N ALA A 140 0.31 -10.46 -9.10
CA ALA A 140 1.02 -11.74 -8.95
C ALA A 140 2.51 -11.67 -9.30
N THR A 141 2.94 -10.66 -10.05
CA THR A 141 4.31 -10.59 -10.60
C THR A 141 5.14 -9.45 -10.03
N TRP A 142 4.51 -8.51 -9.33
CA TRP A 142 5.20 -7.34 -8.83
C TRP A 142 4.69 -6.89 -7.47
N ASP A 143 5.62 -6.92 -6.52
CA ASP A 143 5.45 -6.51 -5.15
C ASP A 143 6.43 -5.36 -4.92
N ALA A 144 5.96 -4.12 -5.05
CA ALA A 144 6.73 -2.92 -4.73
C ALA A 144 6.86 -2.73 -3.21
N GLY A 145 7.06 -3.81 -2.45
CA GLY A 145 7.15 -3.85 -1.00
C GLY A 145 5.87 -4.30 -0.29
N ARG A 146 4.69 -4.24 -0.92
CA ARG A 146 3.45 -5.01 -0.63
C ARG A 146 2.55 -5.17 -1.88
N VAL A 147 1.40 -5.86 -1.71
CA VAL A 147 0.31 -6.02 -2.71
C VAL A 147 -0.01 -4.69 -3.39
N TYR A 148 0.13 -4.69 -4.70
CA TYR A 148 0.15 -3.50 -5.55
C TYR A 148 -1.21 -2.81 -5.77
N ASP A 149 -2.33 -3.50 -5.56
CA ASP A 149 -3.66 -2.89 -5.44
C ASP A 149 -4.08 -2.87 -3.97
N PRO A 150 -3.53 -1.93 -3.17
CA PRO A 150 -3.70 -1.96 -1.75
C PRO A 150 -5.09 -1.44 -1.38
N ILE A 151 -6.00 -2.38 -1.14
CA ILE A 151 -7.35 -2.10 -0.64
C ILE A 151 -7.29 -1.48 0.77
N SER A 152 -6.25 -1.81 1.55
CA SER A 152 -6.09 -1.31 2.92
C SER A 152 -4.98 -0.25 3.07
N VAL A 153 -5.06 0.55 4.13
CA VAL A 153 -3.98 1.46 4.55
C VAL A 153 -2.69 0.71 4.85
N TYR A 154 -2.77 -0.52 5.36
CA TYR A 154 -1.62 -1.33 5.74
C TYR A 154 -0.87 -1.87 4.53
N ASP A 155 -1.58 -2.18 3.44
CA ASP A 155 -0.97 -2.65 2.19
C ASP A 155 -0.22 -1.54 1.45
N ARG A 156 -0.50 -0.27 1.78
CA ARG A 156 0.22 0.90 1.23
C ARG A 156 1.50 1.22 1.96
N MET A 157 1.74 0.62 3.12
CA MET A 157 2.95 0.86 3.90
C MET A 157 4.12 0.08 3.30
N ASN A 158 5.34 0.54 3.56
CA ASN A 158 6.57 -0.08 3.09
C ASN A 158 6.78 -0.04 1.57
N PHE A 159 6.13 0.91 0.89
CA PHE A 159 6.13 1.01 -0.57
C PHE A 159 7.50 1.45 -1.15
N SER A 160 8.11 0.62 -1.99
CA SER A 160 9.41 0.88 -2.62
C SER A 160 9.26 1.63 -3.95
N THR A 161 9.67 2.90 -3.96
CA THR A 161 9.81 3.69 -5.19
C THR A 161 10.91 3.18 -6.11
N SER A 162 11.96 2.54 -5.57
CA SER A 162 12.99 1.90 -6.39
C SER A 162 12.45 0.69 -7.15
N ALA A 163 11.52 -0.06 -6.54
CA ALA A 163 10.88 -1.20 -7.22
C ALA A 163 10.05 -0.79 -8.45
N ILE A 164 9.57 0.47 -8.51
CA ILE A 164 8.95 1.07 -9.70
C ILE A 164 9.99 1.31 -10.78
N ALA A 165 11.12 1.91 -10.40
CA ALA A 165 12.19 2.23 -11.34
C ALA A 165 12.84 0.98 -11.94
N ASP A 166 12.84 -0.13 -11.19
CA ASP A 166 13.37 -1.42 -11.63
C ASP A 166 12.46 -2.17 -12.60
N VAL A 167 11.21 -1.73 -12.80
CA VAL A 167 10.31 -2.33 -13.80
C VAL A 167 10.90 -2.12 -15.20
N PRO A 168 11.05 -3.18 -16.01
CA PRO A 168 11.58 -3.06 -17.37
C PRO A 168 10.83 -2.02 -18.20
N GLY A 169 11.55 -1.00 -18.67
CA GLY A 169 11.00 0.09 -19.48
C GLY A 169 10.51 1.31 -18.71
N VAL A 170 10.48 1.28 -17.38
CA VAL A 170 10.12 2.44 -16.53
C VAL A 170 11.35 3.31 -16.27
N GLY A 171 12.36 2.78 -15.57
CA GLY A 171 13.60 3.49 -15.27
C GLY A 171 13.46 4.61 -14.23
N ALA A 172 14.40 5.57 -14.25
CA ALA A 172 14.42 6.68 -13.31
C ALA A 172 13.21 7.62 -13.50
N PRO A 173 12.76 8.33 -12.44
CA PRO A 173 11.66 9.28 -12.55
C PRO A 173 12.02 10.41 -13.50
N LEU A 174 11.07 10.74 -14.39
CA LEU A 174 11.17 11.82 -15.36
C LEU A 174 11.21 13.18 -14.68
N ALA A 175 10.42 13.36 -13.63
CA ALA A 175 10.33 14.58 -12.86
C ALA A 175 9.79 14.29 -11.45
N ALA A 176 10.03 15.18 -10.51
CA ALA A 176 9.50 15.08 -9.15
C ALA A 176 9.17 16.46 -8.56
N ASN A 177 8.44 16.45 -7.46
CA ASN A 177 8.28 17.59 -6.55
C ASN A 177 8.00 17.05 -5.15
N PHE A 178 8.20 17.84 -4.11
CA PHE A 178 7.85 17.41 -2.77
C PHE A 178 7.35 18.56 -1.92
N MET A 179 6.47 18.22 -0.98
CA MET A 179 5.87 19.14 -0.03
C MET A 179 5.97 18.56 1.38
N ARG A 180 5.86 19.44 2.36
CA ARG A 180 5.71 19.06 3.77
C ARG A 180 4.29 19.40 4.18
N VAL A 181 3.61 18.48 4.84
CA VAL A 181 2.24 18.72 5.33
C VAL A 181 2.24 18.53 6.83
N GLN A 182 1.72 19.51 7.57
CA GLN A 182 1.60 19.45 9.03
C GLN A 182 0.14 19.66 9.45
N ASP A 183 -0.33 18.87 10.42
CA ASP A 183 -1.60 19.11 11.08
C ASP A 183 -1.52 20.43 11.86
N PRO A 184 -2.39 21.43 11.57
CA PRO A 184 -2.38 22.72 12.26
C PRO A 184 -2.65 22.59 13.76
N ASN A 185 -3.28 21.50 14.21
CA ASN A 185 -3.56 21.24 15.62
C ASN A 185 -2.37 20.62 16.36
N MET A 186 -1.30 20.26 15.65
CA MET A 186 -0.06 19.77 16.24
C MET A 186 0.99 20.88 16.31
N THR A 187 1.10 21.49 17.48
CA THR A 187 2.11 22.51 17.80
C THR A 187 3.50 21.94 18.07
N THR A 188 3.60 20.62 18.25
CA THR A 188 4.85 19.94 18.55
C THR A 188 5.14 18.96 17.42
N TYR A 189 6.37 18.97 16.90
CA TYR A 189 6.86 17.83 16.12
C TYR A 189 6.61 16.60 16.96
N GLY A 190 5.69 15.73 16.51
CA GLY A 190 5.51 14.46 17.16
C GLY A 190 6.84 13.74 17.06
N THR A 191 7.56 13.65 18.17
CA THR A 191 8.37 12.48 18.44
C THR A 191 7.37 11.35 18.63
N ALA A 192 6.69 10.94 17.54
CA ALA A 192 6.12 9.61 17.48
C ALA A 192 7.24 8.73 18.01
N ALA A 193 7.01 8.09 19.16
CA ALA A 193 8.04 7.31 19.80
C ALA A 193 8.57 6.43 18.68
N ASN A 194 9.87 6.58 18.36
CA ASN A 194 10.56 5.60 17.55
C ASN A 194 10.43 4.34 18.39
N GLY A 195 9.34 3.59 18.19
CA GLY A 195 9.14 2.29 18.80
C GLY A 195 10.44 1.56 18.51
N THR A 196 10.98 0.87 19.52
CA THR A 196 12.36 0.36 19.52
C THR A 196 12.70 -0.27 18.18
N CYS A 197 13.24 0.51 17.25
CA CYS A 197 13.73 -0.04 16.00
C CYS A 197 14.92 -0.83 16.46
N SER A 198 14.89 -2.13 16.18
CA SER A 198 16.07 -2.94 16.35
C SER A 198 17.15 -2.20 15.58
N MET A 199 18.14 -1.65 16.28
CA MET A 199 19.36 -1.18 15.64
C MET A 199 19.90 -2.44 14.99
N ASP A 200 19.57 -2.67 13.72
CA ASP A 200 20.12 -3.79 13.00
C ASP A 200 21.62 -3.55 13.01
N SER A 201 22.31 -4.36 13.81
CA SER A 201 23.70 -4.21 14.19
C SER A 201 24.65 -4.52 13.01
N GLY A 202 24.12 -4.55 11.79
CA GLY A 202 24.81 -4.82 10.53
C GLY A 202 25.91 -3.83 10.13
N LEU A 203 26.24 -2.84 10.96
CA LEU A 203 27.42 -1.99 10.81
C LEU A 203 28.48 -2.16 11.90
N SER A 204 28.40 -3.17 12.78
CA SER A 204 29.46 -3.45 13.76
C SER A 204 29.77 -4.95 13.91
N ASN A 205 31.07 -5.25 13.83
CA ASN A 205 31.70 -6.58 13.94
C ASN A 205 31.19 -7.46 15.09
N SER A 206 31.05 -8.76 14.79
CA SER A 206 31.47 -9.94 15.58
C SER A 206 31.37 -9.89 17.12
N THR A 207 30.53 -10.76 17.70
CA THR A 207 30.87 -11.92 18.58
C THR A 207 29.78 -12.16 19.66
N GLU A 208 28.93 -13.17 19.38
CA GLU A 208 28.35 -14.16 20.32
C GLU A 208 27.42 -13.76 21.52
N PRO A 209 26.66 -14.73 22.12
CA PRO A 209 25.20 -14.62 22.16
C PRO A 209 24.57 -14.62 23.56
N GLY A 210 23.29 -14.24 23.61
CA GLY A 210 22.35 -14.71 24.63
C GLY A 210 21.21 -13.72 24.93
N SER A 211 19.96 -14.11 24.71
CA SER A 211 18.98 -14.29 25.80
C SER A 211 17.51 -14.34 25.32
N SER A 212 16.83 -15.36 25.83
CA SER A 212 15.43 -15.51 26.27
C SER A 212 14.36 -14.48 25.87
N ILE A 213 13.25 -14.99 25.31
CA ILE A 213 11.99 -14.26 25.03
C ILE A 213 10.97 -14.50 26.16
N HIS A 214 10.43 -13.41 26.72
CA HIS A 214 9.26 -13.41 27.60
C HIS A 214 8.05 -12.81 26.87
N VAL A 215 6.96 -13.58 26.77
CA VAL A 215 5.69 -13.16 26.17
C VAL A 215 4.77 -12.61 27.26
N HIS A 216 4.40 -11.33 27.16
CA HIS A 216 3.34 -10.73 27.96
C HIS A 216 2.01 -10.76 27.20
N ARG A 217 0.99 -11.30 27.88
CA ARG A 217 -0.42 -11.31 27.46
C ARG A 217 -1.03 -9.95 27.77
N LEU A 218 -1.53 -9.26 26.74
CA LEU A 218 -2.32 -8.03 26.90
C LEU A 218 -3.80 -8.41 26.92
N ASP A 219 -4.42 -8.31 28.09
CA ASP A 219 -5.87 -8.38 28.25
C ASP A 219 -6.45 -6.97 28.01
N SER A 220 -7.03 -6.73 26.82
CA SER A 220 -7.78 -5.49 26.54
C SER A 220 -9.22 -5.63 27.05
N LYS A 221 -9.53 -4.97 28.16
CA LYS A 221 -10.91 -4.66 28.51
C LYS A 221 -11.37 -3.52 27.62
N GLY A 222 -12.34 -3.81 26.74
CA GLY A 222 -13.04 -2.79 25.96
C GLY A 222 -13.84 -1.87 26.89
N GLU A 223 -13.33 -0.67 27.10
CA GLU A 223 -14.15 0.47 27.46
C GLU A 223 -14.68 1.09 26.16
N ASP A 224 -16.00 1.16 26.12
CA ASP A 224 -16.92 1.70 25.15
C ASP A 224 -16.54 3.11 24.65
N ASP A 225 -16.13 3.17 23.38
CA ASP A 225 -15.70 4.34 22.60
C ASP A 225 -16.73 5.50 22.63
N ASP A 226 -18.02 5.16 22.72
CA ASP A 226 -19.13 6.12 22.80
C ASP A 226 -19.04 7.01 24.05
N GLY A 227 -18.58 6.47 25.18
CA GLY A 227 -18.40 7.22 26.41
C GLY A 227 -17.25 8.23 26.33
N GLN A 228 -16.20 7.93 25.56
CA GLN A 228 -15.08 8.84 25.36
C GLN A 228 -15.45 10.00 24.43
N GLN A 229 -16.23 9.73 23.38
CA GLN A 229 -16.70 10.77 22.46
C GLN A 229 -17.63 11.77 23.16
N GLN A 230 -18.57 11.29 23.98
CA GLN A 230 -19.45 12.16 24.76
C GLN A 230 -18.68 13.04 25.76
N ARG A 231 -17.67 12.48 26.45
CA ARG A 231 -16.80 13.26 27.36
C ARG A 231 -15.98 14.32 26.63
N ARG A 232 -15.48 14.02 25.42
CA ARG A 232 -14.80 15.02 24.59
C ARG A 232 -15.74 16.17 24.19
N PHE A 233 -16.98 15.87 23.83
CA PHE A 233 -17.98 16.89 23.49
C PHE A 233 -18.25 17.82 24.69
N GLU A 234 -18.42 17.26 25.88
CA GLU A 234 -18.63 18.01 27.11
C GLU A 234 -17.39 18.85 27.51
N GLN A 235 -16.18 18.30 27.32
CA GLN A 235 -14.93 19.00 27.57
C GLN A 235 -14.74 20.21 26.65
N VAL A 236 -14.96 20.04 25.34
CA VAL A 236 -14.87 21.15 24.37
C VAL A 236 -15.89 22.25 24.70
N GLY A 237 -17.10 21.87 25.10
CA GLY A 237 -18.12 22.81 25.57
C GLY A 237 -17.70 23.60 26.81
N ALA A 238 -17.01 22.96 27.76
CA ALA A 238 -16.51 23.60 28.98
C ALA A 238 -15.32 24.53 28.71
N GLU A 239 -14.36 24.11 27.89
CA GLU A 239 -13.21 24.93 27.46
C GLU A 239 -13.67 26.18 26.70
N TYR A 240 -14.73 26.05 25.89
CA TYR A 240 -15.37 27.19 25.21
C TYR A 240 -15.97 28.21 26.19
N GLN A 241 -16.76 27.77 27.18
CA GLN A 241 -17.35 28.65 28.19
C GLN A 241 -16.28 29.42 28.99
N LYS A 242 -15.11 28.80 29.18
CA LYS A 242 -13.96 29.44 29.79
C LYS A 242 -13.33 30.48 28.85
N HIS A 243 -13.08 30.12 27.59
CA HIS A 243 -12.45 31.02 26.61
C HIS A 243 -13.30 32.25 26.28
N VAL A 244 -14.63 32.10 26.17
CA VAL A 244 -15.57 33.22 25.95
C VAL A 244 -15.55 34.22 27.11
N LYS A 245 -15.40 33.74 28.35
CA LYS A 245 -15.25 34.63 29.51
C LYS A 245 -13.92 35.41 29.50
N GLU A 246 -12.90 34.85 28.86
CA GLU A 246 -11.54 35.38 28.83
C GLU A 246 -11.25 36.25 27.58
N SER A 247 -11.99 36.06 26.47
CA SER A 247 -11.76 36.80 25.21
C SER A 247 -12.59 38.09 25.13
N HIS A 248 -11.96 39.22 24.81
CA HIS A 248 -12.64 40.50 24.55
C HIS A 248 -13.14 40.68 23.10
N ASP A 249 -12.98 39.67 22.23
CA ASP A 249 -13.45 39.70 20.84
C ASP A 249 -14.68 38.81 20.62
N ALA A 250 -15.84 39.33 21.04
CA ALA A 250 -17.11 38.63 20.89
C ALA A 250 -17.51 38.37 19.41
N ARG A 251 -17.01 39.16 18.46
CA ARG A 251 -17.39 39.02 17.03
C ARG A 251 -16.62 37.91 16.33
N GLY A 252 -15.32 37.78 16.60
CA GLY A 252 -14.52 36.66 16.12
C GLY A 252 -15.08 35.32 16.59
N MET A 253 -15.45 35.26 17.86
CA MET A 253 -16.02 34.07 18.50
C MET A 253 -17.40 33.69 17.94
N GLU A 254 -18.29 34.66 17.69
CA GLU A 254 -19.60 34.38 17.10
C GLU A 254 -19.47 33.78 15.69
N LYS A 255 -18.53 34.30 14.88
CA LYS A 255 -18.29 33.78 13.53
C LYS A 255 -17.75 32.34 13.56
N TRP A 256 -16.75 32.08 14.40
CA TRP A 256 -16.19 30.74 14.57
C TRP A 256 -17.27 29.75 15.04
N TYR A 257 -18.09 30.12 16.02
CA TYR A 257 -19.17 29.28 16.53
C TYR A 257 -20.23 28.95 15.47
N LYS A 258 -20.63 29.93 14.64
CA LYS A 258 -21.58 29.68 13.55
C LYS A 258 -21.02 28.68 12.53
N THR A 259 -19.74 28.78 12.22
CA THR A 259 -19.06 27.82 11.34
C THR A 259 -19.04 26.42 11.95
N GLU A 260 -18.61 26.30 13.20
CA GLU A 260 -18.50 25.00 13.88
C GLU A 260 -19.86 24.32 14.05
N MET A 261 -20.89 25.08 14.43
CA MET A 261 -22.26 24.57 14.52
C MET A 261 -22.82 24.16 13.16
N SER A 262 -22.44 24.83 12.07
CA SER A 262 -22.81 24.41 10.73
C SER A 262 -22.13 23.10 10.32
N ILE A 263 -20.87 22.90 10.72
CA ILE A 263 -20.14 21.63 10.48
C ILE A 263 -20.81 20.51 11.27
N LEU A 264 -21.07 20.71 12.57
CA LEU A 264 -21.73 19.72 13.42
C LEU A 264 -23.15 19.40 12.95
N ALA A 265 -23.91 20.39 12.47
CA ALA A 265 -25.23 20.16 11.89
C ALA A 265 -25.15 19.30 10.62
N ASN A 266 -24.18 19.55 9.74
CA ASN A 266 -23.96 18.74 8.55
C ASN A 266 -23.53 17.30 8.90
N GLU A 267 -22.65 17.12 9.89
CA GLU A 267 -22.24 15.78 10.36
C GLU A 267 -23.40 15.01 10.99
N LYS A 268 -24.27 15.68 11.75
CA LYS A 268 -25.46 15.07 12.37
C LYS A 268 -26.37 14.39 11.35
N ASP A 269 -26.50 14.96 10.15
CA ASP A 269 -27.31 14.39 9.08
C ASP A 269 -26.52 13.39 8.20
N ARG A 270 -25.20 13.57 8.08
CA ARG A 270 -24.32 12.70 7.30
C ARG A 270 -24.14 11.33 7.95
N ILE A 271 -23.93 11.28 9.27
CA ILE A 271 -23.64 10.03 10.00
C ILE A 271 -24.79 9.00 9.86
N PRO A 272 -26.08 9.34 10.12
CA PRO A 272 -27.17 8.38 9.97
C PRO A 272 -27.36 7.91 8.53
N ARG A 273 -27.06 8.76 7.54
CA ARG A 273 -27.08 8.37 6.13
C ARG A 273 -26.01 7.32 5.85
N ARG A 274 -24.78 7.57 6.27
CA ARG A 274 -23.67 6.64 6.09
C ARG A 274 -23.92 5.31 6.80
N LEU A 275 -24.52 5.32 7.99
CA LEU A 275 -24.91 4.10 8.69
C LEU A 275 -25.97 3.27 7.91
N ARG A 276 -26.91 3.92 7.22
CA ARG A 276 -27.87 3.23 6.33
C ARG A 276 -27.18 2.62 5.11
N GLU A 277 -26.26 3.35 4.49
CA GLU A 277 -25.47 2.87 3.35
C GLU A 277 -24.64 1.63 3.76
N ILE A 278 -23.92 1.70 4.88
CA ILE A 278 -23.17 0.56 5.44
C ILE A 278 -24.11 -0.63 5.72
N GLY A 279 -25.31 -0.38 6.24
CA GLY A 279 -26.32 -1.41 6.45
C GLY A 279 -26.77 -2.09 5.15
N GLN A 280 -26.92 -1.33 4.06
CA GLN A 280 -27.25 -1.86 2.74
C GLN A 280 -26.08 -2.64 2.13
N GLU A 281 -24.87 -2.09 2.16
CA GLU A 281 -23.64 -2.75 1.70
C GLU A 281 -23.45 -4.11 2.42
N LYS A 282 -23.71 -4.15 3.74
CA LYS A 282 -23.66 -5.39 4.52
C LYS A 282 -24.66 -6.44 4.01
N LEU A 283 -25.91 -6.05 3.78
CA LEU A 283 -26.95 -6.96 3.28
C LEU A 283 -26.62 -7.51 1.88
N GLU A 284 -26.06 -6.68 1.01
CA GLU A 284 -25.60 -7.11 -0.31
C GLU A 284 -24.44 -8.11 -0.22
N LEU A 285 -23.50 -7.88 0.69
CA LEU A 285 -22.38 -8.81 0.94
C LEU A 285 -22.86 -10.14 1.52
N GLU A 286 -23.81 -10.13 2.45
CA GLU A 286 -24.43 -11.35 3.00
C GLU A 286 -25.13 -12.15 1.88
N ALA A 287 -25.87 -11.47 1.00
CA ALA A 287 -26.51 -12.13 -0.15
C ALA A 287 -25.51 -12.75 -1.12
N LYS A 288 -24.39 -12.06 -1.42
CA LYS A 288 -23.30 -12.60 -2.26
C LYS A 288 -22.63 -13.81 -1.60
N LEU A 289 -22.39 -13.75 -0.29
CA LEU A 289 -21.81 -14.87 0.45
C LEU A 289 -22.71 -16.11 0.40
N ASP A 290 -24.02 -15.94 0.58
CA ASP A 290 -25.00 -17.03 0.46
C ASP A 290 -25.01 -17.65 -0.95
N GLU A 291 -24.85 -16.83 -2.00
CA GLU A 291 -24.72 -17.31 -3.38
C GLU A 291 -23.45 -18.15 -3.58
N VAL A 292 -22.30 -17.69 -3.06
CA VAL A 292 -21.03 -18.44 -3.11
C VAL A 292 -21.17 -19.79 -2.39
N VAL A 293 -21.73 -19.79 -1.18
CA VAL A 293 -21.96 -21.04 -0.41
C VAL A 293 -22.88 -22.00 -1.17
N LYS A 294 -23.91 -21.48 -1.86
CA LYS A 294 -24.81 -22.29 -2.67
C LYS A 294 -24.10 -22.89 -3.90
N ASN A 295 -23.24 -22.13 -4.55
CA ASN A 295 -22.46 -22.59 -5.69
C ASN A 295 -21.44 -23.65 -5.27
N GLU A 296 -20.77 -23.47 -4.14
CA GLU A 296 -19.84 -24.46 -3.58
C GLU A 296 -20.55 -25.79 -3.27
N LYS A 297 -21.73 -25.73 -2.63
CA LYS A 297 -22.55 -26.93 -2.40
C LYS A 297 -22.92 -27.67 -3.68
N ARG A 298 -23.23 -26.94 -4.77
CA ARG A 298 -23.51 -27.54 -6.08
C ARG A 298 -22.27 -28.19 -6.68
N PHE A 299 -21.12 -27.51 -6.57
CA PHE A 299 -19.84 -28.03 -7.05
C PHE A 299 -19.47 -29.33 -6.33
N VAL A 300 -19.51 -29.35 -5.00
CA VAL A 300 -19.23 -30.54 -4.19
C VAL A 300 -20.19 -31.69 -4.52
N ALA A 301 -21.49 -31.40 -4.70
CA ALA A 301 -22.47 -32.43 -5.07
C ALA A 301 -22.20 -33.02 -6.46
N LYS A 302 -21.82 -32.19 -7.43
CA LYS A 302 -21.44 -32.63 -8.78
C LYS A 302 -20.20 -33.53 -8.73
N TYR A 303 -19.15 -33.08 -8.04
CA TYR A 303 -17.89 -33.83 -7.91
C TYR A 303 -18.12 -35.19 -7.25
N LYS A 304 -18.96 -35.25 -6.20
CA LYS A 304 -19.33 -36.51 -5.55
C LYS A 304 -20.04 -37.46 -6.54
N ALA A 305 -20.97 -36.95 -7.35
CA ALA A 305 -21.66 -37.77 -8.33
C ALA A 305 -20.72 -38.30 -9.43
N GLU A 306 -19.76 -37.49 -9.88
CA GLU A 306 -18.74 -37.90 -10.84
C GLU A 306 -17.79 -38.97 -10.26
N HIS A 307 -17.37 -38.78 -9.01
CA HIS A 307 -16.58 -39.78 -8.28
C HIS A 307 -17.32 -41.11 -8.12
N ASP A 308 -18.58 -41.08 -7.65
CA ASP A 308 -19.41 -42.27 -7.49
C ASP A 308 -19.67 -42.99 -8.83
N GLN A 309 -19.73 -42.24 -9.95
CA GLN A 309 -19.83 -42.83 -11.29
C GLN A 309 -18.51 -43.48 -11.73
N GLY A 310 -17.37 -42.83 -11.49
CA GLY A 310 -16.05 -43.38 -11.81
C GLY A 310 -15.75 -44.69 -11.07
N GLU A 311 -16.18 -44.80 -9.80
CA GLU A 311 -16.10 -46.04 -9.02
C GLU A 311 -16.93 -47.17 -9.65
N LYS A 312 -18.18 -46.88 -10.07
CA LYS A 312 -19.03 -47.86 -10.76
C LYS A 312 -18.45 -48.33 -12.10
N ASP A 313 -17.86 -47.41 -12.86
CA ASP A 313 -17.23 -47.73 -14.14
C ASP A 313 -15.99 -48.64 -13.92
N ARG A 314 -15.23 -48.40 -12.84
CA ARG A 314 -14.12 -49.27 -12.42
C ARG A 314 -14.60 -50.67 -12.02
N GLU A 315 -15.63 -50.78 -11.18
CA GLU A 315 -16.23 -52.07 -10.80
C GLU A 315 -16.76 -52.84 -12.01
N LEU A 316 -17.39 -52.15 -12.97
CA LEU A 316 -17.89 -52.78 -14.19
C LEU A 316 -16.74 -53.33 -15.05
N LYS A 317 -15.65 -52.58 -15.16
CA LYS A 317 -14.43 -53.01 -15.87
C LYS A 317 -13.82 -54.25 -15.23
N GLU A 318 -13.66 -54.25 -13.90
CA GLU A 318 -13.13 -55.42 -13.17
C GLU A 318 -14.00 -56.66 -13.38
N ARG A 319 -15.33 -56.51 -13.36
CA ARG A 319 -16.26 -57.62 -13.68
C ARG A 319 -16.13 -58.12 -15.12
N TYR A 320 -15.90 -57.21 -16.07
CA TYR A 320 -15.72 -57.59 -17.47
C TYR A 320 -14.41 -58.35 -17.67
N GLU A 321 -13.32 -57.93 -17.02
CA GLU A 321 -12.04 -58.64 -17.06
C GLU A 321 -12.16 -60.06 -16.45
N GLN A 322 -12.83 -60.20 -15.30
CA GLN A 322 -13.14 -61.53 -14.72
C GLN A 322 -13.95 -62.42 -15.67
N TYR A 323 -14.89 -61.84 -16.42
CA TYR A 323 -15.68 -62.59 -17.40
C TYR A 323 -14.81 -63.09 -18.56
N LEU A 324 -13.86 -62.28 -19.05
CA LEU A 324 -12.93 -62.68 -20.10
C LEU A 324 -12.01 -63.81 -19.64
N ASP A 325 -11.53 -63.77 -18.39
CA ASP A 325 -10.74 -64.85 -17.81
C ASP A 325 -11.51 -66.19 -17.79
N LEU A 326 -12.81 -66.16 -17.47
CA LEU A 326 -13.66 -67.35 -17.50
C LEU A 326 -13.97 -67.86 -18.92
N GLN A 327 -13.94 -66.98 -19.92
CA GLN A 327 -14.17 -67.37 -21.32
C GLN A 327 -12.93 -67.88 -22.01
N THR A 328 -11.75 -67.60 -21.48
CA THR A 328 -10.51 -68.16 -22.00
C THR A 328 -10.50 -69.63 -21.60
N PRO A 329 -10.76 -70.58 -22.53
CA PRO A 329 -10.69 -71.99 -22.17
C PRO A 329 -9.27 -72.22 -21.66
N GLU A 330 -9.10 -72.96 -20.58
CA GLU A 330 -7.80 -73.54 -20.23
C GLU A 330 -7.36 -74.43 -21.39
N MET A 331 -6.83 -73.85 -22.46
CA MET A 331 -5.88 -74.49 -23.34
C MET A 331 -4.60 -74.59 -22.54
N ARG A 332 -4.66 -75.43 -21.51
CA ARG A 332 -3.51 -76.00 -20.83
C ARG A 332 -2.85 -76.86 -21.90
N VAL A 333 -2.01 -76.21 -22.70
CA VAL A 333 -1.06 -76.88 -23.57
C VAL A 333 -0.13 -77.57 -22.59
N GLU A 334 -0.44 -78.83 -22.26
CA GLU A 334 0.53 -79.80 -21.78
C GLU A 334 1.55 -80.03 -22.91
N GLY A 335 2.39 -79.03 -23.12
CA GLY A 335 3.55 -79.10 -23.99
C GLY A 335 4.75 -79.41 -23.12
N GLU A 336 4.88 -80.67 -22.71
CA GLU A 336 6.21 -81.24 -22.53
C GLU A 336 6.97 -81.02 -23.84
N GLY A 337 8.04 -80.23 -23.82
CA GLY A 337 8.69 -79.92 -25.10
C GLY A 337 9.93 -79.05 -25.02
N GLY A 338 11.00 -79.62 -24.47
CA GLY A 338 12.33 -79.49 -25.07
C GLY A 338 13.04 -78.15 -24.93
N GLY A 339 14.10 -78.14 -24.13
CA GLY A 339 15.09 -77.08 -24.16
C GLY A 339 15.67 -76.88 -25.56
N MET A 340 15.85 -75.62 -25.93
CA MET A 340 16.91 -75.23 -26.85
C MET A 340 17.67 -74.06 -26.23
N GLU A 341 18.81 -74.43 -25.67
CA GLU A 341 20.01 -73.62 -25.54
C GLU A 341 20.39 -73.00 -26.89
N GLY A 342 20.91 -71.77 -26.82
CA GLY A 342 21.77 -71.19 -27.85
C GLY A 342 21.06 -70.29 -28.86
N VAL A 343 21.40 -69.02 -28.89
CA VAL A 343 22.57 -68.52 -29.64
C VAL A 343 22.61 -67.01 -29.45
N GLU A 344 23.71 -66.54 -28.86
CA GLU A 344 24.15 -65.15 -28.92
C GLU A 344 24.43 -64.77 -30.38
N GLY A 345 23.86 -63.65 -30.81
CA GLY A 345 24.13 -63.04 -32.10
C GLY A 345 24.34 -61.55 -31.93
N GLU A 346 25.59 -61.17 -31.63
CA GLU A 346 26.15 -59.86 -31.98
C GLU A 346 25.89 -59.59 -33.46
N GLN A 347 25.39 -58.40 -33.80
CA GLN A 347 25.97 -57.55 -34.85
C GLN A 347 25.29 -56.17 -34.93
N GLN A 348 26.14 -55.17 -34.66
CA GLN A 348 26.26 -53.80 -35.22
C GLN A 348 25.09 -52.81 -35.12
#